data_AF-A0A914U417-F1
#
_entry.id   AF-A0A914U417-F1
#
_cell.length_a   1.000
_cell.length_b   1.000
_cell.length_c   1.000
_cell.angle_alpha   90.00
_cell.angle_beta   90.00
_cell.angle_gamma   90.00
#
_symmetry.space_group_name_H-M   'P 1'
#
loop_
_entity.id
_entity.type
_entity.pdbx_description
1 polymer ?
#
loop_
_entity_poly.entity_id
_entity_poly.type
_entity_poly.pdbx_seq_one_letter_code
_entity_poly.pdbx_strand_id
1 'polypeptide(L)'
;MSIYISMITILGIAALVVSLWDKFAEPAFRPVRASVFVSMGLSAVVPAVHLFFVDGLHFMFNTASVHWLLLMAFFYLAGAAIYATRFPERLFPGKCDYVFQSHQLFHTFVVIAAYIHFHAISEMAMNRLEMGSCTEQLIERYGSDTSTIVDYYLRPY
;
A
#
# COMPACT_ATOMS: atom_id res chain seq x y z
N MET A 1 -12.16 -10.07 -0.67
CA MET A 1 -12.06 -8.60 -0.76
C MET A 1 -12.62 -7.91 0.49
N SER A 2 -13.88 -8.13 0.86
CA SER A 2 -14.54 -7.41 1.97
C SER A 2 -13.83 -7.52 3.32
N ILE A 3 -13.27 -8.69 3.65
CA ILE A 3 -12.54 -8.92 4.92
C ILE A 3 -11.35 -7.94 5.08
N TYR A 4 -10.55 -7.76 4.02
CA TYR A 4 -9.36 -6.90 4.08
C TYR A 4 -9.72 -5.42 4.12
N ILE A 5 -10.78 -5.02 3.42
CA ILE A 5 -11.31 -3.65 3.48
C ILE A 5 -11.83 -3.36 4.89
N SER A 6 -12.64 -4.24 5.47
CA SER A 6 -13.11 -4.09 6.85
C SER A 6 -11.95 -4.02 7.86
N MET A 7 -10.92 -4.86 7.70
CA MET A 7 -9.73 -4.85 8.55
C MET A 7 -9.02 -3.48 8.53
N ILE A 8 -8.68 -2.95 7.35
CA ILE A 8 -7.95 -1.67 7.26
C ILE A 8 -8.82 -0.49 7.72
N THR A 9 -10.14 -0.54 7.48
CA THR A 9 -11.08 0.48 7.97
C THR A 9 -11.12 0.51 9.49
N ILE A 10 -11.23 -0.65 10.16
CA ILE A 10 -11.26 -0.74 11.62
C ILE A 10 -9.93 -0.23 12.21
N LEU A 11 -8.80 -0.66 11.65
CA LEU A 11 -7.48 -0.19 12.08
C LEU A 11 -7.32 1.33 11.88
N GLY A 12 -7.82 1.87 10.76
CA GLY A 12 -7.82 3.30 10.49
C GLY A 12 -8.66 4.11 11.46
N ILE A 13 -9.87 3.63 11.81
CA ILE A 13 -10.71 4.25 12.83
C ILE A 13 -10.01 4.21 14.19
N ALA A 14 -9.41 3.08 14.57
CA ALA A 14 -8.66 2.97 15.82
C ALA A 14 -7.47 3.94 15.87
N ALA A 15 -6.69 4.05 14.79
CA ALA A 15 -5.59 5.00 14.69
C ALA A 15 -6.06 6.46 14.78
N LEU A 16 -7.20 6.78 14.15
CA LEU A 16 -7.84 8.10 14.26
C LEU A 16 -8.23 8.39 15.71
N VAL A 17 -8.92 7.47 16.39
CA VAL A 17 -9.35 7.64 17.79
C VAL A 17 -8.15 7.86 18.70
N VAL A 18 -7.08 7.08 18.55
CA VAL A 18 -5.83 7.27 19.32
C VAL A 18 -5.18 8.62 19.01
N SER A 19 -5.26 9.08 17.76
CA SER A 19 -4.72 10.38 17.34
C SER A 19 -5.44 11.59 17.93
N LEU A 20 -6.70 11.41 18.39
CA LEU A 20 -7.49 12.44 19.07
C LEU A 20 -7.15 12.57 20.57
N TRP A 21 -6.32 11.68 21.12
CA TRP A 21 -5.92 11.76 22.53
C TRP A 21 -4.80 12.78 22.73
N ASP A 22 -5.02 13.83 23.53
CA ASP A 22 -4.07 14.94 23.72
C ASP A 22 -2.65 14.49 24.11
N LYS A 23 -2.54 13.45 24.94
CA LYS A 23 -1.27 12.81 25.34
C LYS A 23 -0.46 12.33 24.14
N PHE A 24 -1.12 11.85 23.09
CA PHE A 24 -0.49 11.34 21.89
C PHE A 24 0.27 12.42 21.13
N ALA A 25 -0.10 13.70 21.28
CA ALA A 25 0.59 14.84 20.66
C ALA A 25 1.89 15.21 21.39
N GLU A 26 2.09 14.80 22.64
CA GLU A 26 3.29 15.13 23.42
C GLU A 26 4.57 14.63 22.69
N PRO A 27 5.71 15.35 22.80
CA PRO A 27 6.96 14.96 22.15
C PRO A 27 7.47 13.56 22.54
N ALA A 28 7.19 13.13 23.78
CA ALA A 28 7.57 11.82 24.30
C ALA A 28 6.90 10.65 23.54
N PHE A 29 5.70 10.87 22.99
CA PHE A 29 4.94 9.85 22.26
C PHE A 29 5.28 9.80 20.78
N ARG A 30 6.26 10.58 20.28
CA ARG A 30 6.68 10.55 18.87
C ARG A 30 6.93 9.13 18.31
N PRO A 31 7.71 8.25 18.96
CA PRO A 31 7.90 6.88 18.45
C PRO A 31 6.62 6.04 18.52
N VAL A 32 5.74 6.30 19.50
CA VAL A 32 4.43 5.64 19.61
C VAL A 32 3.52 6.04 18.45
N ARG A 33 3.53 7.32 18.05
CA ARG A 33 2.80 7.75 16.86
C ARG A 33 3.29 7.02 15.61
N ALA A 34 4.61 6.99 15.42
CA ALA A 34 5.20 6.29 14.29
C ALA A 34 4.83 4.80 14.28
N SER A 35 4.86 4.12 15.43
CA SER A 35 4.54 2.69 15.50
C SER A 35 3.06 2.38 15.23
N VAL A 36 2.13 3.25 15.63
CA VAL A 36 0.70 3.09 15.31
C VAL A 36 0.48 3.13 13.80
N PHE A 37 1.02 4.14 13.10
CA PHE A 37 0.85 4.25 11.65
C PHE A 37 1.64 3.19 10.87
N VAL A 38 2.85 2.82 11.34
CA VAL A 38 3.63 1.74 10.73
C VAL A 38 2.92 0.40 10.88
N SER A 39 2.35 0.08 12.05
CA SER A 39 1.63 -1.18 12.25
C SER A 39 0.37 -1.27 11.39
N MET A 40 -0.36 -0.16 11.23
CA MET A 40 -1.47 -0.08 10.27
C MET A 40 -1.01 -0.38 8.84
N GLY A 41 0.12 0.18 8.38
CA GLY A 41 0.68 -0.12 7.06
C GLY A 41 1.16 -1.57 6.92
N LEU A 42 1.85 -2.10 7.93
CA LEU A 42 2.35 -3.48 7.95
C LEU A 42 1.23 -4.54 7.95
N SER A 43 0.00 -4.17 8.33
CA SER A 43 -1.15 -5.07 8.19
C SER A 43 -1.37 -5.54 6.75
N ALA A 44 -0.85 -4.82 5.74
CA ALA A 44 -0.86 -5.21 4.33
C ALA A 44 -0.07 -6.49 4.03
N VAL A 45 0.80 -6.94 4.94
CA VAL A 45 1.48 -8.24 4.82
C VAL A 45 0.46 -9.38 4.80
N VAL A 46 -0.65 -9.28 5.53
CA VAL A 46 -1.68 -10.32 5.57
C VAL A 46 -2.30 -10.59 4.19
N PRO A 47 -2.87 -9.60 3.48
CA PRO A 47 -3.38 -9.82 2.13
C PRO A 47 -2.28 -10.17 1.12
N ALA A 48 -1.03 -9.68 1.29
CA ALA A 48 0.08 -10.04 0.41
C ALA A 48 0.47 -11.52 0.54
N VAL A 49 0.52 -12.05 1.76
CA VAL A 49 0.77 -13.47 2.03
C VAL A 49 -0.39 -14.32 1.53
N HIS A 50 -1.64 -13.87 1.73
CA HIS A 50 -2.80 -14.58 1.16
C HIS A 50 -2.72 -14.65 -0.37
N LEU A 51 -2.34 -13.53 -1.02
CA LEU A 51 -2.15 -13.48 -2.48
C LEU A 51 -1.04 -14.42 -2.95
N PHE A 52 0.07 -14.50 -2.21
CA PHE A 52 1.16 -15.44 -2.49
C PHE A 52 0.67 -16.89 -2.52
N PHE A 53 -0.14 -17.30 -1.54
CA PHE A 53 -0.61 -18.68 -1.47
C PHE A 53 -1.67 -19.03 -2.51
N VAL A 54 -2.46 -18.05 -2.96
CA VAL A 54 -3.54 -18.26 -3.95
C VAL A 54 -3.01 -18.23 -5.38
N ASP A 55 -2.24 -17.20 -5.74
CA ASP A 55 -1.86 -16.93 -7.14
C ASP A 55 -0.36 -17.15 -7.42
N GLY A 56 0.47 -17.26 -6.38
CA GLY A 56 1.91 -17.51 -6.50
C GLY A 56 2.74 -16.27 -6.85
N LEU A 57 4.07 -16.45 -6.81
CA LEU A 57 5.04 -15.35 -6.99
C LEU A 57 5.00 -14.73 -8.38
N HIS A 58 4.79 -15.53 -9.41
CA HIS A 58 4.79 -15.02 -10.78
C HIS A 58 3.68 -13.98 -10.98
N PHE A 59 2.48 -14.26 -10.46
CA PHE A 59 1.37 -13.31 -10.48
C PHE A 59 1.69 -12.06 -9.64
N MET A 60 2.28 -12.23 -8.46
CA MET A 60 2.62 -11.11 -7.58
C MET A 60 3.54 -10.08 -8.24
N PHE A 61 4.58 -10.55 -8.93
CA PHE A 61 5.57 -9.66 -9.55
C PHE A 61 5.11 -9.10 -10.90
N ASN A 62 4.45 -9.91 -11.73
CA ASN A 62 4.11 -9.53 -13.10
C ASN A 62 2.73 -8.89 -13.25
N THR A 63 1.79 -9.16 -12.34
CA THR A 63 0.40 -8.67 -12.46
C THR A 63 0.01 -7.78 -11.29
N ALA A 64 0.39 -8.14 -10.07
CA ALA A 64 0.05 -7.38 -8.86
C ALA A 64 1.11 -6.33 -8.47
N SER A 65 2.11 -6.09 -9.33
CA SER A 65 3.10 -5.01 -9.19
C SER A 65 3.74 -4.92 -7.79
N VAL A 66 3.95 -6.06 -7.13
CA VAL A 66 4.40 -6.12 -5.71
C VAL A 66 5.77 -5.48 -5.51
N HIS A 67 6.62 -5.47 -6.53
CA HIS A 67 7.93 -4.83 -6.49
C HIS A 67 7.82 -3.32 -6.20
N TRP A 68 6.84 -2.62 -6.77
CA TRP A 68 6.57 -1.22 -6.44
C TRP A 68 6.00 -1.05 -5.03
N LEU A 69 5.16 -1.99 -4.56
CA LEU A 69 4.64 -1.97 -3.19
C LEU A 69 5.74 -2.18 -2.14
N LEU A 70 6.74 -3.00 -2.43
CA LEU A 70 7.93 -3.16 -1.59
C LEU A 70 8.76 -1.87 -1.55
N LEU A 71 8.92 -1.19 -2.70
CA LEU A 71 9.61 0.09 -2.75
C LEU A 71 8.85 1.18 -1.96
N MET A 72 7.52 1.23 -2.10
CA MET A 72 6.66 2.09 -1.28
C MET A 72 6.86 1.81 0.22
N ALA A 73 6.86 0.53 0.62
CA ALA A 73 7.06 0.13 2.01
C ALA A 73 8.43 0.58 2.54
N PHE A 74 9.48 0.47 1.72
CA PHE A 74 10.81 0.98 2.07
C PHE A 74 10.78 2.48 2.38
N PHE A 75 10.18 3.31 1.51
CA PHE A 75 10.11 4.76 1.75
C PHE A 75 9.27 5.11 2.99
N TYR A 76 8.14 4.44 3.22
CA TYR A 76 7.35 4.66 4.43
C TYR A 76 8.11 4.29 5.71
N LEU A 77 8.78 3.12 5.74
CA LEU A 77 9.52 2.66 6.90
C LEU A 77 10.77 3.52 7.17
N ALA A 78 11.50 3.89 6.11
CA ALA A 78 12.66 4.77 6.22
C ALA A 78 12.24 6.16 6.72
N GLY A 79 11.17 6.74 6.18
CA GLY A 79 10.61 8.01 6.65
C GLY A 79 10.18 7.93 8.12
N ALA A 80 9.47 6.88 8.51
CA ALA A 80 9.04 6.67 9.90
C ALA A 80 10.24 6.53 10.86
N ALA A 81 11.30 5.82 10.45
CA ALA A 81 12.53 5.68 11.22
C ALA A 81 13.25 7.04 11.39
N ILE A 82 13.36 7.82 10.32
CA ILE A 82 13.91 9.19 10.35
C ILE A 82 13.11 10.06 11.33
N TYR A 83 11.78 10.04 11.23
CA TYR A 83 10.87 10.76 12.12
C TYR A 83 11.03 10.35 13.59
N ALA A 84 11.05 9.04 13.87
CA ALA A 84 11.14 8.53 15.24
C ALA A 84 12.50 8.83 15.89
N THR A 85 13.59 8.76 15.11
CA THR A 85 14.97 8.90 15.62
C THR A 85 15.49 10.34 15.64
N ARG A 86 14.84 11.28 14.94
CA ARG A 86 15.30 12.66 14.74
C ARG A 86 16.63 12.76 13.99
N PHE A 87 16.88 11.84 13.07
CA PHE A 87 18.05 11.93 12.19
C PHE A 87 17.74 12.90 11.03
N PRO A 88 18.67 13.77 10.60
CA PRO A 88 20.05 13.95 11.07
C PRO A 88 20.23 15.02 12.16
N GLU A 89 19.19 15.77 12.55
CA GLU A 89 19.34 16.89 13.48
C GLU A 89 19.82 16.48 14.87
N ARG A 90 19.61 15.22 15.26
CA ARG A 90 20.18 14.61 16.46
C ARG A 90 21.71 14.58 16.43
N LEU A 91 22.32 14.42 15.25
CA LEU A 91 23.77 14.36 15.07
C LEU A 91 24.39 15.74 14.83
N PHE A 92 23.63 16.68 14.28
CA PHE A 92 24.10 18.04 13.97
C PHE A 92 23.17 19.11 14.56
N PRO A 93 23.17 19.31 15.88
CA PRO A 93 22.33 20.33 16.52
C PRO A 93 22.64 21.72 15.95
N GLY A 94 21.61 22.46 15.56
CA GLY A 94 21.75 23.82 15.02
C GLY A 94 22.15 23.92 13.54
N LYS A 95 22.49 22.81 12.88
CA LYS A 95 22.88 22.82 11.45
C LYS A 95 21.74 22.47 10.50
N CYS A 96 20.71 21.80 11.00
CA CYS A 96 19.55 21.36 10.23
C CYS A 96 18.30 22.18 10.57
N ASP A 97 18.45 23.42 11.03
CA ASP A 97 17.31 24.19 11.56
C ASP A 97 16.33 24.68 10.49
N TYR A 98 16.80 24.86 9.25
CA TYR A 98 15.96 25.33 8.13
C TYR A 98 15.74 24.27 7.05
N VAL A 99 16.74 23.43 6.79
CA VAL A 99 16.71 22.41 5.72
C VAL A 99 17.21 21.08 6.28
N PHE A 100 16.64 19.98 5.80
CA PHE A 100 17.00 18.60 6.18
C PHE A 100 16.62 18.23 7.63
N GLN A 101 15.60 18.86 8.18
CA GLN A 101 15.00 18.37 9.43
C GLN A 101 14.38 16.98 9.21
N SER A 102 14.43 16.09 10.21
CA SER A 102 13.77 14.79 10.16
C SER A 102 12.30 14.88 9.75
N HIS A 103 11.58 15.93 10.16
CA HIS A 103 10.19 16.14 9.78
C HIS A 103 10.01 16.50 8.29
N GLN A 104 10.90 17.34 7.74
CA GLN A 104 10.91 17.66 6.31
C GLN A 104 11.23 16.41 5.48
N LEU A 105 12.27 15.67 5.90
CA LEU A 105 12.65 14.42 5.26
C LEU A 105 11.52 13.38 5.33
N PHE A 106 10.86 13.26 6.48
CA PHE A 106 9.68 12.41 6.63
C PHE A 106 8.60 12.75 5.61
N HIS A 107 8.22 14.03 5.48
CA HIS A 107 7.22 14.47 4.49
C HIS A 107 7.67 14.17 3.06
N THR A 108 8.93 14.44 2.71
CA THR A 108 9.48 14.11 1.39
C THR A 108 9.37 12.62 1.09
N PHE A 109 9.71 11.75 2.04
CA PHE A 109 9.61 10.30 1.89
C PHE A 109 8.14 9.85 1.74
N VAL A 110 7.22 10.45 2.48
CA VAL A 110 5.77 10.16 2.36
C VAL A 110 5.24 10.55 0.98
N VAL A 111 5.64 11.70 0.42
CA VAL A 111 5.24 12.12 -0.93
C VAL A 111 5.79 11.16 -1.99
N ILE A 112 7.05 10.77 -1.89
CA ILE A 112 7.66 9.79 -2.80
C ILE A 112 6.94 8.44 -2.70
N ALA A 113 6.66 7.96 -1.48
CA ALA A 113 5.94 6.71 -1.26
C ALA A 113 4.52 6.76 -1.86
N ALA A 114 3.79 7.86 -1.67
CA ALA A 114 2.45 8.04 -2.23
C ALA A 114 2.46 8.03 -3.76
N TYR A 115 3.47 8.65 -4.39
CA TYR A 115 3.64 8.60 -5.85
C TYR A 115 3.92 7.18 -6.35
N ILE A 116 4.83 6.45 -5.68
CA ILE A 116 5.14 5.05 -6.03
C ILE A 116 3.90 4.17 -5.86
N HIS A 117 3.12 4.38 -4.80
CA HIS A 117 1.85 3.68 -4.59
C HIS A 117 0.88 3.95 -5.74
N PHE A 118 0.70 5.21 -6.12
CA PHE A 118 -0.15 5.59 -7.24
C PHE A 118 0.29 4.93 -8.55
N HIS A 119 1.60 4.91 -8.84
CA HIS A 119 2.16 4.20 -9.97
C HIS A 119 1.83 2.70 -9.94
N ALA A 120 2.03 2.04 -8.79
CA ALA A 120 1.73 0.62 -8.62
C ALA A 120 0.26 0.29 -8.88
N ILE A 121 -0.67 1.09 -8.33
CA ILE A 121 -2.11 0.89 -8.56
C ILE A 121 -2.47 1.13 -10.03
N SER A 122 -1.87 2.13 -10.66
CA SER A 122 -2.11 2.45 -12.07
C SER A 122 -1.64 1.32 -12.98
N GLU A 123 -0.45 0.77 -12.73
CA GLU A 123 0.09 -0.38 -13.48
C GLU A 123 -0.80 -1.62 -13.29
N MET A 124 -1.22 -1.94 -12.07
CA MET A 124 -2.16 -3.03 -11.83
C MET A 124 -3.50 -2.83 -12.56
N ALA A 125 -4.00 -1.60 -12.60
CA ALA A 125 -5.23 -1.27 -13.33
C ALA A 125 -5.04 -1.45 -14.84
N MET A 126 -3.93 -0.98 -15.40
CA MET A 126 -3.60 -1.17 -16.82
C MET A 126 -3.46 -2.65 -17.18
N ASN A 127 -2.72 -3.42 -16.39
CA ASN A 127 -2.59 -4.87 -16.57
C ASN A 127 -3.95 -5.57 -16.56
N ARG A 128 -4.88 -5.14 -15.69
CA ARG A 128 -6.25 -5.68 -15.64
C ARG A 128 -7.07 -5.32 -16.88
N LEU A 129 -6.92 -4.11 -17.42
CA LEU A 129 -7.61 -3.68 -18.63
C LEU A 129 -7.07 -4.39 -19.88
N GLU A 130 -5.76 -4.60 -19.98
CA GLU A 130 -5.13 -5.30 -21.10
C GLU A 130 -5.51 -6.79 -21.16
N MET A 131 -5.76 -7.42 -20.01
CA MET A 131 -6.24 -8.81 -19.97
C MET A 131 -7.70 -8.97 -20.48
N GLY A 132 -8.43 -7.89 -20.77
CA GLY A 132 -9.81 -7.96 -21.26
C GLY A 132 -10.82 -8.49 -20.23
N SER A 133 -12.09 -8.59 -20.63
CA SER A 133 -13.14 -9.19 -19.80
C SER A 133 -12.94 -10.70 -19.65
N CYS A 134 -13.56 -11.31 -18.64
CA CYS A 134 -13.53 -12.77 -18.47
C CYS A 134 -14.05 -13.50 -19.73
N THR A 135 -15.04 -12.93 -20.41
CA THR A 135 -15.57 -13.45 -21.68
C THR A 135 -14.51 -13.41 -22.79
N GLU A 136 -13.78 -12.30 -22.93
CA GLU A 136 -12.70 -12.17 -23.93
C GLU A 136 -11.57 -13.17 -23.66
N GLN A 137 -11.17 -13.34 -22.39
CA GLN A 137 -10.17 -14.33 -21.99
C GLN A 137 -10.60 -15.77 -22.32
N LEU A 138 -11.88 -16.09 -22.13
CA LEU A 138 -12.42 -17.41 -22.48
C LEU A 138 -12.47 -17.64 -23.98
N ILE A 139 -12.84 -16.62 -24.77
CA ILE A 139 -12.86 -16.69 -26.24
C ILE A 139 -11.44 -16.85 -26.79
N GLU A 140 -10.46 -16.11 -26.27
CA GLU A 140 -9.07 -16.23 -26.70
C GLU A 140 -8.48 -17.61 -26.37
N ARG A 141 -8.84 -18.18 -25.21
CA ARG A 141 -8.29 -19.46 -24.74
C ARG A 141 -8.97 -20.71 -25.33
N TYR A 142 -10.28 -20.65 -25.61
CA TYR A 142 -11.08 -21.81 -26.05
C TYR A 142 -11.66 -21.67 -27.47
N GLY A 143 -11.47 -20.53 -28.13
CA GLY A 143 -11.94 -20.28 -29.48
C GLY A 143 -13.44 -19.94 -29.58
N SER A 144 -13.83 -19.42 -30.74
CA SER A 144 -15.16 -18.85 -31.01
C SER A 144 -16.34 -19.80 -30.77
N ASP A 145 -16.16 -21.12 -30.84
CA ASP A 145 -17.26 -22.08 -30.64
C ASP A 145 -17.82 -22.05 -29.21
N THR A 146 -17.01 -21.60 -28.23
CA THR A 146 -17.43 -21.48 -26.82
C THR A 146 -18.21 -20.19 -26.55
N SER A 147 -18.14 -19.18 -27.43
CA SER A 147 -18.82 -17.89 -27.27
C SER A 147 -20.33 -18.04 -27.05
N THR A 148 -20.95 -18.95 -27.80
CA THR A 148 -22.39 -19.28 -27.70
C THR A 148 -22.80 -19.83 -26.33
N ILE A 149 -21.91 -20.56 -25.66
CA ILE A 149 -22.17 -21.15 -24.33
C ILE A 149 -21.93 -20.09 -23.24
N VAL A 150 -20.86 -19.30 -23.38
CA VAL A 150 -20.50 -18.24 -22.44
C VAL A 150 -21.57 -17.14 -22.42
N ASP A 151 -22.07 -16.72 -23.58
CA ASP A 151 -23.16 -15.74 -23.72
C ASP A 151 -24.50 -16.24 -23.12
N TYR A 152 -24.72 -17.56 -23.12
CA TYR A 152 -25.93 -18.16 -22.54
C TYR A 152 -25.93 -18.15 -21.01
N TYR A 153 -24.76 -18.32 -20.37
CA TYR A 153 -24.61 -18.35 -18.91
C TYR A 153 -24.31 -16.99 -18.28
N LEU A 154 -23.69 -16.05 -19.01
CA LEU A 154 -23.28 -14.74 -18.48
C LEU A 154 -24.27 -13.60 -18.79
N ARG A 155 -25.42 -13.89 -19.41
CA ARG A 155 -26.48 -12.89 -19.61
C ARG A 155 -27.06 -12.46 -18.25
N PRO A 156 -27.02 -11.17 -17.89
CA PRO A 156 -27.79 -10.68 -16.75
C PRO A 156 -29.29 -10.75 -17.11
N TYR A 157 -30.11 -11.31 -16.22
CA TYR A 157 -31.57 -11.20 -16.27
C TYR A 157 -32.02 -9.76 -16.01
#